data_AF-A0A924VEH2-F1
#
_entry.id   AF-A0A924VEH2-F1
#
_cell.length_a   1.000
_cell.length_b   1.000
_cell.length_c   1.000
_cell.angle_alpha   90.00
_cell.angle_beta   90.00
_cell.angle_gamma   90.00
#
_symmetry.space_group_name_H-M   'P 1'
#
loop_
_entity.id
_entity.type
_entity.pdbx_description
1 polymer ?
#
loop_
_entity_poly.entity_id
_entity_poly.type
_entity_poly.pdbx_seq_one_letter_code
_entity_poly.pdbx_strand_id
1 'polypeptide(L)'
;FSEKFLSGIKKNGLDELYFSWAGSLKPGSGHYYRIQGGALLIEYDNTQNNANHVHTVVRDLSNDFGEDVLKGHYLKQDDHH
;
A
#
# COMPACT_ATOMS: atom_id res chain seq x y z
N PHE A 1 -0.04 9.41 -11.45
CA PHE A 1 1.07 9.11 -10.53
C PHE A 1 2.10 10.22 -10.62
N SER A 2 2.58 10.75 -9.50
CA SER A 2 3.57 11.84 -9.52
C SER A 2 4.96 11.30 -9.82
N GLU A 3 5.77 12.08 -10.53
CA GLU A 3 7.20 11.75 -10.76
C GLU A 3 7.96 11.60 -9.44
N LYS A 4 7.57 12.40 -8.42
CA LYS A 4 8.12 12.34 -7.07
C LYS A 4 7.92 10.98 -6.42
N PHE A 5 6.73 10.39 -6.56
CA PHE A 5 6.43 9.07 -5.99
C PHE A 5 7.26 7.96 -6.65
N LEU A 6 7.28 7.93 -7.98
CA LEU A 6 8.07 6.95 -8.75
C LEU A 6 9.57 7.09 -8.47
N SER A 7 10.06 8.32 -8.34
CA SER A 7 11.44 8.61 -7.95
C SER A 7 11.75 8.13 -6.53
N GLY A 8 10.83 8.33 -5.59
CA GLY A 8 10.94 7.82 -4.22
C GLY A 8 11.05 6.30 -4.14
N ILE A 9 10.21 5.57 -4.88
CA ILE A 9 10.28 4.10 -4.97
C ILE A 9 11.63 3.67 -5.55
N LYS A 10 12.08 4.29 -6.64
CA LYS A 10 13.38 3.96 -7.25
C LYS A 10 14.56 4.25 -6.32
N LYS A 11 14.49 5.33 -5.55
CA LYS A 11 15.55 5.74 -4.61
C LYS A 11 15.63 4.85 -3.38
N ASN A 12 14.49 4.44 -2.83
CA ASN A 12 14.43 3.55 -1.66
C ASN A 12 14.75 2.08 -2.03
N GLY A 13 14.97 1.79 -3.31
CA GLY A 13 15.34 0.48 -3.81
C GLY A 13 14.12 -0.43 -4.01
N LEU A 14 14.11 -1.15 -5.13
CA LEU A 14 13.16 -2.26 -5.33
C LEU A 14 13.46 -3.43 -4.38
N ASP A 15 14.65 -3.45 -3.77
CA ASP A 15 15.13 -4.49 -2.86
C ASP A 15 14.36 -4.53 -1.54
N GLU A 16 13.68 -3.44 -1.17
CA GLU A 16 12.80 -3.37 0.00
C GLU A 16 11.32 -3.61 -0.34
N LEU A 17 11.04 -4.18 -1.52
CA LEU A 17 9.69 -4.63 -1.88
C LEU A 17 9.50 -6.09 -1.49
N TYR A 18 8.43 -6.33 -0.75
CA TYR A 18 8.00 -7.64 -0.31
C TYR A 18 6.77 -8.06 -1.11
N PHE A 19 6.79 -9.29 -1.57
CA PHE A 19 5.66 -9.92 -2.23
C PHE A 19 4.97 -10.89 -1.26
N SER A 20 3.63 -10.91 -1.29
CA SER A 20 2.83 -11.89 -0.57
C SER A 20 1.72 -12.41 -1.47
N TRP A 21 1.46 -13.70 -1.37
CA TRP A 21 0.39 -14.38 -2.09
C TRP A 21 -0.53 -15.09 -1.12
N ALA A 22 -1.82 -15.07 -1.40
CA ALA A 22 -2.80 -15.88 -0.70
C ALA A 22 -3.84 -16.44 -1.67
N GLY A 23 -4.31 -17.65 -1.41
CA GLY A 23 -5.33 -18.31 -2.22
C GLY A 23 -4.75 -19.27 -3.25
N SER A 24 -5.59 -19.59 -4.25
CA SER A 24 -5.34 -20.70 -5.17
C SER A 24 -4.29 -20.36 -6.22
N LEU A 25 -3.40 -21.32 -6.52
CA LEU A 25 -2.46 -21.22 -7.65
C LEU A 25 -3.11 -21.63 -9.00
N LYS A 26 -4.38 -22.03 -9.00
CA LYS A 26 -5.09 -22.46 -10.21
C LYS A 26 -5.71 -21.25 -10.92
N PRO A 27 -5.59 -21.15 -12.26
CA PRO A 27 -6.30 -20.13 -13.03
C PRO A 27 -7.82 -20.15 -12.79
N GLY A 28 -8.44 -18.96 -12.78
CA GLY A 28 -9.89 -18.81 -12.56
C GLY A 28 -10.36 -19.10 -11.14
N SER A 29 -9.44 -19.35 -10.20
CA SER A 29 -9.76 -19.52 -8.78
C SER A 29 -9.40 -18.28 -7.97
N GLY A 30 -10.04 -18.13 -6.81
CA GLY A 30 -9.84 -16.98 -5.94
C GLY A 30 -8.40 -16.86 -5.46
N HIS A 31 -7.83 -15.67 -5.63
CA HIS A 31 -6.48 -15.36 -5.20
C HIS A 31 -6.30 -13.88 -4.90
N TYR A 32 -5.25 -13.60 -4.14
CA TYR A 32 -4.86 -12.30 -3.65
C TYR A 32 -3.34 -12.19 -3.74
N TYR A 33 -2.86 -10.99 -4.07
CA TYR A 33 -1.46 -10.67 -3.87
C TYR A 33 -1.25 -9.24 -3.38
N ARG A 34 -0.13 -9.05 -2.69
CA ARG A 34 0.33 -7.77 -2.21
C ARG A 34 1.77 -7.55 -2.62
N ILE A 35 2.09 -6.32 -3.04
CA ILE A 35 3.45 -5.81 -3.15
C ILE A 35 3.54 -4.63 -2.19
N GLN A 36 4.46 -4.69 -1.23
CA GLN A 36 4.59 -3.67 -0.19
C GLN A 36 6.05 -3.32 0.05
N GLY A 37 6.34 -2.02 0.14
CA GLY A 37 7.58 -1.47 0.66
C GLY A 37 7.30 -0.24 1.53
N GLY A 38 8.34 0.46 1.98
CA GLY A 38 8.18 1.58 2.93
C GLY A 38 7.24 2.71 2.45
N ALA A 39 7.22 3.01 1.14
CA ALA A 39 6.39 4.07 0.57
C ALA A 39 5.27 3.58 -0.37
N LEU A 40 5.28 2.30 -0.79
CA LEU A 40 4.38 1.76 -1.80
C LEU A 40 3.59 0.60 -1.23
N LEU A 41 2.27 0.61 -1.45
CA LEU A 41 1.41 -0.55 -1.26
C LEU A 41 0.60 -0.78 -2.54
N ILE A 42 0.66 -2.00 -3.07
CA ILE A 42 -0.21 -2.50 -4.13
C ILE A 42 -0.93 -3.72 -3.58
N GLU A 43 -2.25 -3.71 -3.67
CA GLU A 43 -3.08 -4.86 -3.33
C GLU A 43 -3.95 -5.23 -4.52
N TYR A 44 -4.04 -6.53 -4.78
CA TYR A 44 -4.93 -7.13 -5.75
C TYR A 44 -5.72 -8.23 -5.05
N ASP A 45 -7.03 -8.21 -5.22
CA ASP A 45 -7.96 -9.19 -4.68
C ASP A 45 -8.93 -9.64 -5.78
N ASN A 46 -8.92 -10.93 -6.07
CA ASN A 46 -9.91 -11.57 -6.94
C ASN A 46 -10.56 -12.77 -6.25
N THR A 47 -11.05 -12.59 -5.03
CA THR A 47 -11.70 -13.65 -4.26
C THR A 47 -13.23 -13.62 -4.38
N GLN A 48 -13.81 -12.52 -4.88
CA GLN A 48 -15.25 -12.32 -4.97
C GLN A 48 -15.87 -12.93 -6.24
N ASN A 49 -17.18 -13.18 -6.20
CA ASN A 49 -17.98 -13.63 -7.35
C ASN A 49 -17.37 -14.81 -8.12
N ASN A 50 -16.82 -15.79 -7.39
CA ASN A 50 -16.11 -16.94 -7.97
C ASN A 50 -14.91 -16.50 -8.83
N ALA A 51 -14.08 -15.59 -8.30
CA ALA A 51 -12.89 -15.03 -8.95
C ALA A 51 -13.18 -14.33 -10.29
N ASN A 52 -14.33 -13.66 -10.37
CA ASN A 52 -14.80 -12.94 -11.56
C ASN A 52 -15.01 -11.45 -11.28
N HIS A 53 -14.51 -10.93 -10.17
CA HIS A 53 -14.57 -9.51 -9.84
C HIS A 53 -13.31 -9.09 -9.09
N VAL A 54 -12.43 -8.40 -9.82
CA VAL A 54 -11.16 -7.89 -9.31
C VAL A 54 -11.34 -6.56 -8.62
N HIS A 55 -10.70 -6.43 -7.46
CA HIS A 55 -10.38 -5.15 -6.82
C HIS A 55 -8.86 -4.95 -6.81
N THR A 56 -8.43 -3.72 -7.09
CA THR A 56 -7.02 -3.33 -7.01
C THR A 56 -6.92 -1.98 -6.32
N VAL A 57 -5.94 -1.85 -5.43
CA VAL A 57 -5.60 -0.61 -4.76
C VAL A 57 -4.11 -0.35 -4.94
N VAL A 58 -3.75 0.92 -5.17
CA VAL A 58 -2.37 1.39 -5.11
C VAL A 58 -2.30 2.61 -4.21
N ARG A 59 -1.42 2.60 -3.21
CA ARG A 59 -1.25 3.69 -2.24
C ARG A 59 0.20 4.16 -2.20
N ASP A 60 0.32 5.47 -2.03
CA ASP A 60 1.53 6.14 -1.57
C ASP A 60 1.44 6.29 -0.06
N LEU A 61 2.17 5.45 0.67
CA LEU A 61 2.17 5.45 2.13
C LEU A 61 2.89 6.68 2.71
N SER A 62 3.70 7.40 1.91
CA SER A 62 4.41 8.61 2.35
C SER A 62 3.57 9.89 2.28
N ASN A 63 2.36 9.78 1.76
CA ASN A 63 1.40 10.87 1.63
C ASN A 63 -0.02 10.31 1.78
N ASP A 64 -0.18 9.43 2.76
CA ASP A 64 -1.40 8.69 2.96
C ASP A 64 -2.45 9.53 3.68
N PHE A 65 -3.71 9.37 3.28
CA PHE A 65 -4.79 10.15 3.87
C PHE A 65 -5.03 9.70 5.32
N GLY A 66 -4.91 10.62 6.28
CA GLY A 66 -5.09 10.35 7.71
C GLY A 66 -3.80 10.16 8.50
N GLU A 67 -2.63 10.38 7.90
CA GLU A 67 -1.34 10.26 8.58
C GLU A 67 -1.15 11.34 9.67
N ASP A 68 -0.81 10.87 10.88
CA ASP A 68 -0.30 11.59 12.04
C ASP A 68 -1.00 12.89 12.49
N VAL A 69 -2.26 13.12 12.12
CA VAL A 69 -3.04 14.29 12.56
C VAL A 69 -3.13 14.37 14.10
N LEU A 70 -3.32 13.22 14.77
CA LEU A 70 -3.35 13.12 16.23
C LEU A 70 -1.99 13.36 16.86
N LYS A 71 -0.92 12.78 16.31
CA LYS A 71 0.45 13.01 16.79
C LYS A 71 0.87 14.47 16.60
N GLY A 72 0.54 15.07 15.46
CA GLY A 72 0.75 16.49 15.20
C GLY A 72 -0.06 17.41 16.11
N HIS A 73 -1.22 16.96 16.60
CA HIS A 73 -1.99 17.68 17.61
C HIS A 73 -1.27 17.69 18.96
N TYR A 74 -0.78 16.54 19.44
CA TYR A 74 -0.01 16.44 20.68
C TYR A 74 1.28 17.27 20.65
N LEU A 75 2.06 17.16 19.55
CA LEU A 75 3.30 17.93 19.38
C LEU A 75 3.09 19.45 19.38
N LYS A 76 1.91 19.94 18.95
CA LYS A 76 1.55 21.37 19.01
C LYS A 76 0.97 21.80 20.35
N GLN A 77 0.39 20.86 21.11
CA GLN A 77 -0.16 21.16 22.43
C GLN A 77 0.93 21.27 23.51
N ASP A 78 2.01 20.49 23.37
CA ASP A 78 3.16 20.53 24.29
C ASP A 78 4.00 21.83 24.17
N ASP A 79 3.83 22.63 23.12
CA ASP A 79 4.47 23.95 22.94
C ASP A 79 3.77 25.09 23.73
N HIS A 80 2.71 24.78 24.47
CA HIS A 80 1.93 25.75 25.26
C HIS A 80 2.04 25.58 26.79
N HIS A 81 3.04 24.85 27.28
CA HIS A 81 3.35 24.76 28.71
C HIS A 81 4.80 25.11 29.04
#